data_AF-A0A1R1F8Q9-F1
#
_entry.id   AF-A0A1R1F8Q9-F1
#
_cell.length_a   1.000
_cell.length_b   1.000
_cell.length_c   1.000
_cell.angle_alpha   90.00
_cell.angle_beta   90.00
_cell.angle_gamma   90.00
#
_symmetry.space_group_name_H-M   'P 1'
#
loop_
_entity.id
_entity.type
_entity.pdbx_description
1 polymer ?
#
loop_
_entity_poly.entity_id
_entity_poly.type
_entity_poly.pdbx_seq_one_letter_code
_entity_poly.pdbx_strand_id
1 'polypeptide(L)'
;MVELILVLKLFLALIFLSSSIEKMLDMNKHKGNVRNYNIVPKQFLHIAGVLDVSLEFLTGIGLILGLYHPVFFSIGSLLLLVYTIAITINLLRGKTDLSCGCNGMVGNHNISWVLVMRNIVLVGLCLLGIYFGSYIVEQRINNASYLLKLLAFFSLVFIFLITQNVRKVIKFYTFYKITR
;
A
#
# COMPACT_ATOMS: atom_id res chain seq x y z
N MET A 1 11.94 9.39 -19.65
CA MET A 1 12.54 9.28 -18.29
C MET A 1 11.59 9.84 -17.23
N VAL A 2 11.29 11.14 -17.25
CA VAL A 2 10.50 11.83 -16.20
C VAL A 2 9.07 11.30 -16.11
N GLU A 3 8.43 11.07 -17.26
CA GLU A 3 7.06 10.53 -17.30
C GLU A 3 6.96 9.12 -16.70
N LEU A 4 7.98 8.28 -16.92
CA LEU A 4 8.04 6.92 -16.36
C LEU A 4 8.14 6.95 -14.84
N ILE A 5 8.97 7.83 -14.29
CA ILE A 5 9.13 7.95 -12.83
C ILE A 5 7.86 8.53 -12.20
N LEU A 6 7.16 9.44 -12.90
CA LEU A 6 5.86 9.93 -12.46
C LEU A 6 4.84 8.79 -12.38
N VAL A 7 4.75 7.94 -13.41
CA VAL A 7 3.85 6.77 -13.41
C VAL A 7 4.20 5.81 -12.26
N LEU A 8 5.48 5.49 -12.09
CA LEU A 8 5.98 4.64 -11.00
C LEU A 8 5.59 5.20 -9.62
N LYS A 9 5.83 6.49 -9.41
CA LYS A 9 5.51 7.18 -8.17
C LYS A 9 4.03 7.11 -7.84
N LEU A 10 3.20 7.44 -8.83
CA LEU A 10 1.75 7.43 -8.73
C LEU A 10 1.22 6.01 -8.47
N PHE A 11 1.80 5.00 -9.14
CA PHE A 11 1.50 3.60 -8.89
C PHE A 11 1.82 3.16 -7.46
N LEU A 12 3.01 3.49 -6.93
CA LEU A 12 3.38 3.19 -5.56
C LEU A 12 2.49 3.93 -4.55
N ALA A 13 2.19 5.20 -4.81
CA ALA A 13 1.28 5.98 -3.97
C ALA A 13 -0.12 5.36 -3.89
N LEU A 14 -0.64 4.86 -5.01
CA LEU A 14 -1.91 4.14 -5.06
C LEU A 14 -1.91 2.89 -4.19
N ILE A 15 -0.84 2.10 -4.24
CA ILE A 15 -0.71 0.89 -3.43
C ILE A 15 -0.77 1.25 -1.95
N PHE A 16 0.07 2.20 -1.49
CA PHE A 16 0.12 2.58 -0.08
C PHE A 16 -1.19 3.21 0.40
N LEU A 17 -1.80 4.13 -0.37
CA LEU A 17 -3.07 4.76 0.01
C LEU A 17 -4.23 3.77 0.04
N SER A 18 -4.34 2.93 -0.98
CA SER A 18 -5.44 1.96 -1.02
C SER A 18 -5.34 0.97 0.14
N SER A 19 -4.12 0.54 0.49
CA SER A 19 -3.87 -0.32 1.65
C SER A 19 -4.22 0.40 2.95
N SER A 20 -3.71 1.61 3.16
CA SER A 20 -3.94 2.36 4.40
C SER A 20 -5.42 2.69 4.61
N ILE A 21 -6.14 3.10 3.55
CA ILE A 21 -7.58 3.40 3.63
C ILE A 21 -8.36 2.16 4.07
N GLU A 22 -8.08 0.99 3.49
CA GLU A 22 -8.77 -0.24 3.89
C GLU A 22 -8.47 -0.64 5.35
N LYS A 23 -7.24 -0.42 5.82
CA LYS A 23 -6.88 -0.67 7.22
C LYS A 23 -7.49 0.34 8.19
N MET A 24 -7.69 1.60 7.77
CA MET A 24 -8.41 2.60 8.56
C MET A 24 -9.89 2.23 8.71
N LEU A 25 -10.51 1.69 7.66
CA LEU A 25 -11.91 1.27 7.68
C LEU A 25 -12.16 0.08 8.63
N ASP A 26 -11.18 -0.83 8.77
CA ASP A 26 -11.28 -1.97 9.70
C ASP A 26 -9.95 -2.22 10.43
N MET A 27 -9.65 -1.30 11.34
CA MET A 27 -8.44 -1.33 12.16
C MET A 27 -8.36 -2.58 13.06
N ASN A 28 -9.51 -3.11 13.49
CA ASN A 28 -9.56 -4.31 14.32
C ASN A 28 -9.11 -5.55 13.55
N LYS A 29 -9.57 -5.69 12.29
CA LYS A 29 -9.09 -6.74 11.40
C LYS A 29 -7.60 -6.62 11.10
N HIS A 30 -7.11 -5.41 10.85
CA HIS A 30 -5.67 -5.19 10.64
C HIS A 30 -4.84 -5.61 11.87
N LYS A 31 -5.22 -5.17 13.07
CA LYS A 31 -4.58 -5.59 14.34
C LYS A 31 -4.67 -7.10 14.56
N GLY A 32 -5.78 -7.73 14.16
CA GLY A 32 -5.94 -9.19 14.16
C GLY A 32 -4.94 -9.89 13.26
N ASN A 33 -4.77 -9.40 12.02
CA ASN A 33 -3.77 -9.94 11.08
C ASN A 33 -2.34 -9.81 11.64
N VAL A 34 -1.98 -8.63 12.17
CA VAL A 34 -0.66 -8.39 12.79
C VAL A 34 -0.44 -9.29 14.00
N ARG A 35 -1.48 -9.52 14.83
CA ARG A 35 -1.42 -10.45 15.95
C ARG A 35 -1.15 -11.88 15.50
N ASN A 36 -1.80 -12.34 14.43
CA ASN A 36 -1.66 -13.72 13.94
C ASN A 36 -0.24 -14.06 13.46
N TYR A 37 0.53 -13.03 13.08
CA TYR A 37 1.93 -13.20 12.68
C TYR A 37 2.82 -13.61 13.87
N ASN A 38 2.38 -13.37 15.10
CA ASN A 38 3.08 -13.74 16.33
C ASN A 38 4.56 -13.26 16.31
N ILE A 39 4.74 -11.99 15.93
CA ILE A 39 6.03 -11.27 15.90
C ILE A 39 5.98 -10.11 16.90
N VAL A 40 4.91 -9.30 16.85
CA VAL A 40 4.75 -8.15 17.74
C VAL A 40 4.12 -8.58 19.07
N PRO A 41 4.70 -8.21 20.24
CA PRO A 41 4.12 -8.51 21.53
C PRO A 41 2.74 -7.86 21.71
N LYS A 42 1.85 -8.51 22.48
CA LYS A 42 0.45 -8.08 22.66
C LYS A 42 0.32 -6.63 23.14
N GLN A 43 1.24 -6.18 23.99
CA GLN A 43 1.28 -4.82 24.55
C GLN A 43 1.49 -3.73 23.49
N PHE A 44 2.22 -4.06 22.42
CA PHE A 44 2.56 -3.11 21.34
C PHE A 44 1.63 -3.21 20.12
N LEU A 45 0.69 -4.15 20.09
CA LEU A 45 -0.21 -4.35 18.94
C LEU A 45 -0.99 -3.08 18.56
N HIS A 46 -1.42 -2.30 19.56
CA HIS A 46 -2.15 -1.07 19.31
C HIS A 46 -1.27 -0.04 18.61
N ILE A 47 -0.07 0.19 19.15
CA ILE A 47 0.89 1.18 18.65
C ILE A 47 1.39 0.75 17.27
N ALA A 48 1.78 -0.51 17.11
CA ALA A 48 2.27 -1.06 15.85
C ALA A 48 1.21 -0.94 14.73
N GLY A 49 -0.05 -1.28 15.01
CA GLY A 49 -1.12 -1.17 14.02
C GLY A 49 -1.43 0.26 13.62
N VAL A 50 -1.41 1.22 14.56
CA VAL A 50 -1.62 2.64 14.23
C VAL A 50 -0.43 3.20 13.45
N LEU A 51 0.80 2.91 13.89
CA LEU A 51 2.03 3.36 13.21
C LEU A 51 2.12 2.81 11.79
N ASP A 52 1.82 1.53 11.57
CA ASP A 52 1.82 0.92 10.24
C ASP A 52 0.90 1.68 9.28
N VAL A 53 -0.35 1.89 9.70
CA VAL A 53 -1.37 2.58 8.89
C VAL A 53 -1.01 4.05 8.66
N SER A 54 -0.51 4.74 9.69
CA SER A 54 -0.07 6.14 9.56
C SER A 54 1.11 6.29 8.61
N LEU A 55 2.10 5.40 8.70
CA LEU A 55 3.27 5.44 7.81
C LEU A 55 2.91 5.12 6.37
N GLU A 56 2.02 4.14 6.12
CA GLU A 56 1.51 3.86 4.78
C GLU A 56 0.76 5.05 4.19
N PHE A 57 -0.14 5.65 4.98
CA PHE A 57 -0.92 6.81 4.53
C PHE A 57 -0.02 8.01 4.23
N LEU A 58 0.92 8.34 5.13
CA LEU A 58 1.89 9.41 4.94
C LEU A 58 2.79 9.15 3.73
N THR A 59 3.22 7.90 3.52
CA THR A 59 3.99 7.51 2.32
C THR A 59 3.19 7.76 1.05
N GLY A 60 1.94 7.30 1.02
CA GLY A 60 1.04 7.51 -0.11
C GLY A 60 0.82 8.98 -0.45
N ILE A 61 0.47 9.80 0.55
CA ILE A 61 0.28 11.25 0.37
C ILE A 61 1.59 11.93 -0.03
N GLY A 62 2.69 11.62 0.65
CA GLY A 62 4.00 12.21 0.38
C GLY A 62 4.47 11.97 -1.05
N LEU A 63 4.25 10.77 -1.58
CA LEU A 63 4.54 10.45 -2.98
C LEU A 63 3.65 11.23 -3.97
N ILE A 64 2.36 11.40 -3.69
CA ILE A 64 1.46 12.22 -4.54
C ILE A 64 1.90 13.69 -4.51
N LEU A 65 1.98 14.27 -3.32
CA LEU A 65 2.30 15.68 -3.10
C LEU A 65 3.73 16.02 -3.52
N GLY A 66 4.58 15.01 -3.69
CA GLY A 66 5.96 15.14 -4.11
C GLY A 66 6.81 16.01 -3.20
N LEU A 67 6.47 16.00 -1.91
CA LEU A 67 7.29 16.57 -0.85
C LEU A 67 8.42 15.56 -0.58
N TYR A 68 9.68 16.00 -0.48
CA TYR A 68 10.81 15.16 -0.04
C TYR A 68 10.85 13.73 -0.64
N HIS A 69 10.84 13.60 -1.98
CA HIS A 69 10.71 12.33 -2.70
C HIS A 69 11.54 11.15 -2.14
N PRO A 70 12.86 11.31 -1.90
CA PRO A 70 13.68 10.20 -1.40
C PRO A 70 13.22 9.68 -0.03
N VAL A 71 12.69 10.55 0.83
CA VAL A 71 12.23 10.18 2.18
C VAL A 71 11.04 9.24 2.10
N PHE A 72 10.01 9.58 1.33
CA PHE A 72 8.82 8.73 1.23
C PHE A 72 9.08 7.43 0.47
N PHE A 73 9.94 7.42 -0.54
CA PHE A 73 10.37 6.15 -1.15
C PHE A 73 11.15 5.28 -0.15
N SER A 74 11.96 5.87 0.74
CA SER A 74 12.68 5.15 1.78
C SER A 74 11.73 4.55 2.82
N ILE A 75 10.74 5.33 3.30
CA ILE A 75 9.72 4.84 4.23
C ILE A 75 8.92 3.71 3.60
N GLY A 76 8.48 3.88 2.35
CA GLY A 76 7.77 2.84 1.61
C GLY A 76 8.59 1.55 1.45
N SER A 77 9.88 1.67 1.14
CA SER A 77 10.80 0.53 1.09
C SER A 77 10.91 -0.18 2.43
N LEU A 78 11.05 0.56 3.53
CA LEU A 78 11.13 -0.01 4.88
C LEU A 78 9.85 -0.74 5.27
N LEU A 79 8.68 -0.17 5.01
CA LEU A 79 7.39 -0.82 5.25
C LEU A 79 7.30 -2.14 4.49
N LEU A 80 7.61 -2.13 3.19
CA LEU A 80 7.58 -3.34 2.36
C LEU A 80 8.57 -4.40 2.85
N LEU A 81 9.76 -4.00 3.30
CA LEU A 81 10.74 -4.92 3.90
C LEU A 81 10.23 -5.54 5.20
N VAL A 82 9.61 -4.74 6.09
CA VAL A 82 8.99 -5.25 7.32
C VAL A 82 7.93 -6.31 6.99
N TYR A 83 7.04 -6.02 6.04
CA TYR A 83 6.05 -7.01 5.57
C TYR A 83 6.70 -8.26 4.98
N THR A 84 7.74 -8.09 4.16
CA THR A 84 8.46 -9.19 3.52
C THR A 84 9.10 -10.10 4.55
N ILE A 85 9.79 -9.53 5.54
CA ILE A 85 10.41 -10.26 6.64
C ILE A 85 9.35 -10.99 7.45
N ALA A 86 8.25 -10.31 7.80
CA ALA A 86 7.19 -10.90 8.60
C ALA A 86 6.47 -12.06 7.89
N ILE A 87 6.22 -11.93 6.59
CA ILE A 87 5.67 -12.99 5.73
C ILE A 87 6.67 -14.15 5.65
N THR A 88 7.94 -13.87 5.37
CA THR A 88 8.99 -14.89 5.22
C THR A 88 9.17 -15.70 6.50
N ILE A 89 9.22 -15.06 7.67
CA ILE A 89 9.30 -15.73 8.97
C ILE A 89 8.12 -16.70 9.16
N ASN A 90 6.90 -16.28 8.81
CA ASN A 90 5.72 -17.13 9.00
C ASN A 90 5.64 -18.27 7.98
N LEU A 91 6.10 -18.05 6.74
CA LEU A 91 6.25 -19.13 5.75
C LEU A 91 7.27 -20.18 6.20
N LEU A 92 8.40 -19.75 6.76
CA LEU A 92 9.42 -20.65 7.32
C LEU A 92 8.89 -21.41 8.56
N ARG A 93 7.91 -20.86 9.27
CA ARG A 93 7.17 -21.55 10.36
C ARG A 93 6.07 -22.49 9.83
N GLY A 94 5.96 -22.67 8.51
CA GLY A 94 4.94 -23.51 7.88
C GLY A 94 3.52 -22.93 7.90
N LYS A 95 3.35 -21.66 8.29
CA LYS A 95 2.04 -20.99 8.28
C LYS A 95 1.78 -20.44 6.89
N THR A 96 0.70 -20.87 6.26
CA THR A 96 0.29 -20.44 4.92
C THR A 96 -1.17 -19.95 4.88
N ASP A 97 -1.93 -20.15 5.94
CA ASP A 97 -3.33 -19.76 6.11
C ASP A 97 -3.51 -18.31 6.61
N LEU A 98 -2.40 -17.63 6.94
CA LEU A 98 -2.44 -16.24 7.41
C LEU A 98 -2.74 -15.27 6.28
N SER A 99 -3.55 -14.26 6.56
CA SER A 99 -3.79 -13.13 5.66
C SER A 99 -2.53 -12.25 5.53
N CYS A 100 -2.21 -11.80 4.32
CA CYS A 100 -1.11 -10.85 4.06
C CYS A 100 -1.38 -9.45 4.65
N GLY A 101 -2.65 -9.13 4.96
CA GLY A 101 -3.07 -7.83 5.48
C GLY A 101 -2.86 -6.63 4.55
N CYS A 102 -2.35 -6.84 3.33
CA CYS A 102 -2.08 -5.77 2.38
C CYS A 102 -3.36 -5.10 1.89
N ASN A 103 -4.44 -5.85 1.68
CA ASN A 103 -5.76 -5.30 1.35
C ASN A 103 -5.71 -4.30 0.15
N GLY A 104 -6.79 -3.58 -0.14
CA GLY A 104 -6.82 -2.52 -1.14
C GLY A 104 -6.56 -3.03 -2.57
N MET A 105 -5.72 -2.30 -3.31
CA MET A 105 -5.44 -2.60 -4.73
C MET A 105 -4.78 -3.95 -4.95
N VAL A 106 -3.99 -4.41 -3.98
CA VAL A 106 -3.22 -5.65 -4.10
C VAL A 106 -3.96 -6.87 -3.54
N GLY A 107 -5.18 -6.66 -3.04
CA GLY A 107 -6.05 -7.70 -2.52
C GLY A 107 -5.61 -8.25 -1.16
N ASN A 108 -6.50 -9.04 -0.56
CA ASN A 108 -6.17 -9.84 0.61
C ASN A 108 -6.01 -11.30 0.19
N HIS A 109 -4.79 -11.82 0.32
CA HIS A 109 -4.42 -13.18 -0.01
C HIS A 109 -3.75 -13.85 1.17
N ASN A 110 -3.77 -15.17 1.17
CA ASN A 110 -2.96 -15.97 2.07
C ASN A 110 -1.47 -15.73 1.81
N ILE A 111 -0.66 -15.74 2.87
CA ILE A 111 0.79 -15.56 2.77
C ILE A 111 1.40 -16.65 1.89
N SER A 112 2.31 -16.25 1.00
CA SER A 112 2.90 -17.13 -0.01
C SER A 112 4.23 -16.55 -0.51
N TRP A 113 5.08 -17.40 -1.10
CA TRP A 113 6.34 -16.95 -1.71
C TRP A 113 6.14 -15.96 -2.86
N VAL A 114 5.00 -15.99 -3.53
CA VAL A 114 4.62 -15.01 -4.56
C VAL A 114 4.51 -13.61 -3.95
N LEU A 115 3.97 -13.49 -2.73
CA LEU A 115 3.88 -12.20 -2.02
C LEU A 115 5.25 -11.67 -1.62
N VAL A 116 6.17 -12.55 -1.25
CA VAL A 116 7.58 -12.19 -0.96
C VAL A 116 8.22 -11.59 -2.21
N MET A 117 8.11 -12.27 -3.35
CA MET A 117 8.65 -11.78 -4.63
C MET A 117 8.01 -10.45 -5.04
N ARG A 118 6.68 -10.33 -4.92
CA ARG A 118 5.96 -9.08 -5.20
C ARG A 118 6.51 -7.93 -4.36
N ASN A 119 6.68 -8.13 -3.05
CA ASN A 119 7.19 -7.07 -2.18
C ASN A 119 8.64 -6.72 -2.51
N ILE A 120 9.50 -7.70 -2.85
CA ILE A 120 10.88 -7.45 -3.29
C ILE A 120 10.90 -6.60 -4.56
N VAL A 121 10.02 -6.89 -5.54
CA VAL A 121 9.87 -6.06 -6.74
C VAL A 121 9.45 -4.64 -6.36
N LEU A 122 8.46 -4.46 -5.49
CA LEU A 122 8.02 -3.14 -5.05
C LEU A 122 9.12 -2.38 -4.29
N VAL A 123 9.95 -3.06 -3.50
CA VAL A 123 11.15 -2.48 -2.87
C VAL A 123 12.12 -1.99 -3.95
N GLY A 124 12.39 -2.80 -4.98
CA GLY A 124 13.22 -2.39 -6.12
C GLY A 124 12.68 -1.13 -6.82
N LEU A 125 11.36 -1.04 -7.00
CA LEU A 125 10.72 0.15 -7.55
C LEU A 125 10.87 1.37 -6.63
N CYS A 126 10.77 1.22 -5.32
CA CYS A 126 11.04 2.29 -4.36
C CYS A 126 12.50 2.75 -4.44
N LEU A 127 13.47 1.83 -4.49
CA LEU A 127 14.89 2.16 -4.63
C LEU A 127 15.20 2.89 -5.94
N LEU A 128 14.57 2.46 -7.03
CA LEU A 128 14.63 3.17 -8.31
C LEU A 128 14.07 4.59 -8.18
N GLY A 129 12.95 4.75 -7.47
CA GLY A 129 12.37 6.06 -7.13
C GLY A 129 13.29 6.94 -6.27
N ILE A 130 14.07 6.37 -5.36
CA ILE A 130 15.09 7.11 -4.58
C ILE A 130 16.19 7.63 -5.52
N TYR A 131 16.73 6.76 -6.36
CA TYR A 131 17.83 7.09 -7.27
C TYR A 131 17.45 8.20 -8.25
N PHE A 132 16.24 8.15 -8.81
CA PHE A 132 15.76 9.16 -9.75
C PHE A 132 14.98 10.32 -9.12
N GLY A 133 14.65 10.25 -7.83
CA GLY A 133 13.82 11.23 -7.13
C GLY A 133 14.45 12.63 -7.02
N SER A 134 15.78 12.69 -7.06
CA SER A 134 16.56 13.94 -7.12
C SER A 134 16.35 14.73 -8.43
N TYR A 135 15.96 14.07 -9.52
CA TYR A 135 15.80 14.69 -10.84
C TYR A 135 14.45 15.42 -11.05
N ILE A 136 13.44 15.15 -10.22
CA ILE A 136 12.04 15.58 -10.46
C ILE A 136 11.72 16.94 -9.83
N VAL A 137 12.48 17.36 -8.81
CA VAL A 137 12.20 18.60 -8.07
C VAL A 137 12.41 19.84 -8.96
N GLU A 138 13.41 19.85 -9.84
CA GLU A 138 13.70 20.99 -10.73
C GLU A 138 12.69 21.16 -11.88
N GLN A 139 12.06 20.08 -12.36
CA GLN A 139 11.19 20.14 -13.54
C GLN A 139 9.71 20.43 -13.23
N ARG A 140 9.34 20.38 -11.94
CA ARG A 140 7.97 20.58 -11.42
C ARG A 140 7.38 21.97 -11.69
N ILE A 141 8.21 23.00 -11.78
CA ILE A 141 7.73 24.41 -11.79
C ILE A 141 7.31 24.87 -13.21
N ASN A 142 7.80 24.24 -14.28
CA ASN A 142 7.67 24.79 -15.65
C ASN A 142 6.69 24.06 -16.58
N ASN A 143 5.89 23.09 -16.10
CA ASN A 143 5.14 22.20 -16.99
C ASN A 143 3.65 22.08 -16.65
N ALA A 144 2.79 22.78 -17.42
CA ALA A 144 1.33 22.75 -17.29
C ALA A 144 0.71 21.33 -17.41
N SER A 145 1.43 20.40 -18.05
CA SER A 145 1.04 18.99 -18.20
C SER A 145 1.06 18.19 -16.89
N TYR A 146 1.75 18.66 -15.83
CA TYR A 146 1.81 17.97 -14.54
C TYR A 146 0.45 17.97 -13.83
N LEU A 147 -0.24 19.11 -13.87
CA LEU A 147 -1.53 19.29 -13.20
C LEU A 147 -2.60 18.38 -13.84
N LEU A 148 -2.61 18.29 -15.17
CA LEU A 148 -3.45 17.37 -15.94
C LEU A 148 -3.18 15.90 -15.59
N LYS A 149 -1.91 15.50 -15.47
CA LYS A 149 -1.54 14.12 -15.08
C LYS A 149 -1.93 13.81 -13.63
N LEU A 150 -1.81 14.78 -12.73
CA LEU A 150 -2.26 14.65 -11.33
C LEU A 150 -3.79 14.48 -11.26
N LEU A 151 -4.54 15.30 -12.00
CA LEU A 151 -6.00 15.22 -12.08
C LEU A 151 -6.47 13.89 -12.69
N ALA A 152 -5.83 13.44 -13.77
CA ALA A 152 -6.12 12.14 -14.39
C ALA A 152 -5.82 10.96 -13.45
N PHE A 153 -4.77 11.07 -12.64
CA PHE A 153 -4.49 10.09 -11.62
C PHE A 153 -5.55 10.08 -10.51
N PHE A 154 -5.91 11.25 -9.98
CA PHE A 154 -6.95 11.36 -8.95
C PHE A 154 -8.30 10.83 -9.43
N SER A 155 -8.68 11.08 -10.69
CA SER A 155 -9.92 10.54 -11.25
C SER A 155 -9.86 9.01 -11.38
N LEU A 156 -8.73 8.43 -11.79
CA LEU A 156 -8.54 6.97 -11.80
C LEU A 156 -8.60 6.36 -10.38
N VAL A 157 -7.97 6.99 -9.40
CA VAL A 157 -8.04 6.57 -7.99
C VAL A 157 -9.48 6.62 -7.50
N PHE A 158 -10.21 7.70 -7.79
CA PHE A 158 -11.60 7.88 -7.36
C PHE A 158 -12.54 6.85 -7.99
N ILE A 159 -12.44 6.62 -9.30
CA ILE A 159 -13.18 5.57 -10.01
C ILE A 159 -12.85 4.20 -9.41
N PHE A 160 -11.58 3.93 -9.12
CA PHE A 160 -11.16 2.68 -8.49
C PHE A 160 -11.78 2.49 -7.10
N LEU A 161 -11.72 3.51 -6.23
CA LEU A 161 -12.34 3.48 -4.91
C LEU A 161 -13.86 3.24 -5.00
N ILE A 162 -14.54 3.86 -5.97
CA ILE A 162 -15.96 3.60 -6.26
C ILE A 162 -16.15 2.13 -6.64
N THR A 163 -15.37 1.58 -7.56
CA THR A 163 -15.52 0.17 -7.96
C THR A 163 -15.29 -0.81 -6.82
N GLN A 164 -14.38 -0.51 -5.90
CA GLN A 164 -14.15 -1.32 -4.69
C GLN A 164 -15.36 -1.26 -3.74
N ASN A 165 -15.91 -0.08 -3.50
CA ASN A 165 -17.10 0.08 -2.67
C ASN A 165 -18.33 -0.61 -3.28
N VAL A 166 -18.53 -0.45 -4.59
CA VAL A 166 -19.62 -1.11 -5.33
C VAL A 166 -19.49 -2.64 -5.24
N ARG A 167 -18.27 -3.20 -5.39
CA ARG A 167 -18.04 -4.64 -5.21
C ARG A 167 -18.37 -5.14 -3.80
N LYS A 168 -18.05 -4.35 -2.76
CA LYS A 168 -18.40 -4.68 -1.37
C LYS A 168 -19.92 -4.68 -1.16
N VAL A 169 -20.63 -3.66 -1.68
CA VAL A 169 -22.09 -3.55 -1.60
C VAL A 169 -22.79 -4.68 -2.35
N ILE A 170 -22.35 -5.02 -3.57
CA ILE A 170 -22.91 -6.12 -4.34
C ILE A 170 -22.73 -7.45 -3.60
N LYS A 171 -21.53 -7.77 -3.08
CA LYS A 171 -21.30 -8.99 -2.30
C LYS A 171 -22.19 -9.06 -1.04
N PHE A 172 -22.37 -7.94 -0.35
CA PHE A 172 -23.27 -7.86 0.80
C PHE A 172 -24.72 -8.14 0.42
N TYR A 173 -25.22 -7.54 -0.67
CA TYR A 173 -26.58 -7.74 -1.17
C TYR A 173 -26.82 -9.17 -1.66
N THR A 174 -25.85 -9.77 -2.37
CA THR A 174 -25.93 -11.16 -2.82
C THR A 174 -25.90 -12.14 -1.65
N PHE A 175 -25.07 -11.90 -0.62
CA PHE A 175 -25.05 -12.71 0.59
C PHE A 175 -26.39 -12.64 1.34
N TYR A 176 -26.94 -11.43 1.55
CA TYR A 176 -28.24 -11.23 2.21
C TYR A 176 -29.39 -11.94 1.48
N LYS A 177 -29.35 -11.96 0.14
CA LYS A 177 -30.37 -12.62 -0.70
C LYS A 177 -30.28 -14.15 -0.71
N ILE A 178 -29.11 -14.72 -0.41
CA ILE A 178 -28.91 -16.18 -0.35
C ILE A 178 -29.26 -16.75 1.04
N THR A 179 -29.13 -15.95 2.10
CA THR A 179 -29.44 -16.36 3.49
C THR A 179 -30.91 -16.17 3.90
N ARG A 180 -31.79 -15.83 2.96
CA ARG A 180 -33.23 -15.60 3.18
C ARG A 180 -34.03 -16.44 2.20
#